data_AF-X1QY54-F1
#
_entry.id   AF-X1QY54-F1
#
_cell.length_a   1.000
_cell.length_b   1.000
_cell.length_c   1.000
_cell.angle_alpha   90.00
_cell.angle_beta   90.00
_cell.angle_gamma   90.00
#
_symmetry.space_group_name_H-M   'P 1'
#
loop_
_entity.id
_entity.type
_entity.pdbx_description
1 polymer ?
#
loop_
_entity_poly.entity_id
_entity_poly.type
_entity_poly.pdbx_seq_one_letter_code
_entity_poly.pdbx_strand_id
1 'polypeptide(L)' 'MSCEVYLEKIQNLLKKLENEQKENIKEAAKIMADSISKGRFVFIFGSGHSIIPCMDIFPRYGTFVGLQPT' A
#
# COMPACT_ATOMS: atom_id res chain seq x y z
N MET A 1 0.94 29.61 10.40
CA MET A 1 -0.24 29.60 9.49
C MET A 1 -0.15 28.53 8.40
N SER A 2 0.97 28.35 7.69
CA SER A 2 1.07 27.31 6.64
C SER A 2 1.22 25.88 7.18
N CYS A 3 1.86 25.70 8.34
CA CYS A 3 2.05 24.39 8.97
C CYS A 3 0.72 23.79 9.45
N GLU A 4 -0.09 24.60 10.14
CA GLU A 4 -1.37 24.16 10.69
C GLU A 4 -2.34 23.75 9.58
N VAL A 5 -2.41 24.55 8.51
CA VAL A 5 -3.22 24.24 7.32
C VAL A 5 -2.72 22.99 6.60
N TYR A 6 -1.40 22.78 6.52
CA TYR A 6 -0.83 21.59 5.91
C TYR A 6 -1.22 20.31 6.68
N LEU A 7 -1.06 20.33 8.01
CA LEU A 7 -1.41 19.20 8.86
C LEU A 7 -2.91 18.91 8.84
N GLU A 8 -3.76 19.95 8.87
CA GLU A 8 -5.21 19.80 8.76
C GLU A 8 -5.61 19.11 7.44
N LYS A 9 -5.01 19.54 6.31
CA LYS A 9 -5.28 18.93 5.00
C LYS A 9 -4.87 17.46 4.95
N ILE A 10 -3.71 17.10 5.50
CA ILE A 10 -3.29 15.69 5.57
C ILE A 10 -4.28 14.87 6.39
N GLN A 11 -4.68 15.35 7.56
CA GLN A 11 -5.63 14.64 8.41
C GLN A 11 -6.97 14.42 7.72
N ASN A 12 -7.46 15.42 6.98
CA ASN A 12 -8.69 15.29 6.20
C ASN A 12 -8.58 14.26 5.07
N LEU A 13 -7.43 14.20 4.38
CA LEU A 13 -7.16 13.19 3.37
C LEU A 13 -7.11 11.77 3.97
N LEU A 14 -6.47 11.61 5.14
CA LEU A 14 -6.41 10.33 5.83
C LEU A 14 -7.80 9.84 6.25
N LYS A 15 -8.64 10.73 6.81
CA LYS A 15 -10.03 10.39 7.15
C LYS A 15 -10.84 9.97 5.93
N LYS A 16 -10.67 10.68 4.80
CA LYS A 16 -11.34 10.32 3.54
C LYS A 16 -10.91 8.94 3.05
N LEU A 17 -9.60 8.67 3.06
CA LEU A 17 -9.05 7.38 2.67
C LEU A 17 -9.58 6.24 3.56
N GLU A 18 -9.63 6.45 4.88
CA GLU A 18 -10.17 5.46 5.82
C GLU A 18 -11.66 5.16 5.53
N ASN A 19 -12.46 6.19 5.28
CA ASN A 19 -13.90 6.02 5.04
C ASN A 19 -14.20 5.38 3.68
N GLU A 20 -13.42 5.70 2.65
CA GLU A 20 -13.75 5.31 1.27
C GLU A 20 -12.98 4.08 0.76
N GLN A 21 -11.77 3.81 1.27
CA GLN A 21 -10.87 2.81 0.67
C GLN A 21 -10.60 1.59 1.56
N LYS A 22 -11.10 1.56 2.80
CA LYS A 22 -10.84 0.47 3.76
C LYS A 22 -11.18 -0.92 3.21
N GLU A 23 -12.36 -1.07 2.62
CA GLU A 23 -12.79 -2.38 2.09
C GLU A 23 -12.04 -2.74 0.78
N ASN A 24 -11.75 -1.77 -0.08
CA ASN A 24 -10.93 -1.98 -1.29
C ASN A 24 -9.51 -2.47 -0.93
N ILE A 25 -8.89 -1.88 0.10
CA ILE A 25 -7.57 -2.30 0.58
C ILE A 25 -7.62 -3.74 1.11
N LYS A 26 -8.65 -4.10 1.87
CA LYS A 26 -8.82 -5.48 2.36
C LYS A 26 -9.04 -6.47 1.22
N GLU A 27 -9.82 -6.11 0.22
CA GLU A 27 -10.07 -6.96 -0.94
C GLU A 27 -8.78 -7.20 -1.74
N ALA A 28 -8.02 -6.14 -2.01
CA ALA A 28 -6.70 -6.25 -2.64
C ALA A 28 -5.75 -7.15 -1.81
N ALA A 29 -5.71 -6.96 -0.48
CA ALA A 29 -4.91 -7.78 0.42
C ALA A 29 -5.31 -9.26 0.36
N LYS A 30 -6.61 -9.57 0.29
CA LYS A 30 -7.12 -10.93 0.15
C LYS A 30 -6.67 -11.57 -1.17
N ILE A 31 -6.76 -10.84 -2.29
CA ILE A 31 -6.30 -11.35 -3.60
C ILE A 31 -4.80 -11.65 -3.57
N MET A 32 -4.00 -10.78 -2.96
CA MET A 32 -2.56 -10.99 -2.82
C MET A 32 -2.26 -12.22 -1.94
N ALA A 33 -2.91 -12.35 -0.79
CA ALA A 33 -2.76 -13.49 0.10
C ALA A 33 -3.20 -14.82 -0.56
N ASP A 34 -4.29 -14.81 -1.31
CA ASP A 34 -4.79 -15.97 -2.05
C ASP A 34 -3.81 -16.41 -3.17
N SER A 35 -3.07 -15.48 -3.77
CA SER A 35 -2.00 -15.79 -4.73
C SER A 35 -0.80 -16.43 -4.02
N ILE A 36 -0.32 -15.80 -2.95
CA ILE A 36 0.86 -16.24 -2.19
C ILE A 36 0.63 -17.60 -1.55
N SER A 37 -0.54 -17.85 -0.98
CA SER A 37 -0.90 -19.16 -0.39
C SER A 37 -0.90 -20.31 -1.40
N LYS A 38 -1.03 -20.01 -2.70
CA LYS A 38 -0.93 -20.98 -3.80
C LYS A 38 0.49 -21.11 -4.36
N GLY A 39 1.50 -20.58 -3.66
CA GLY A 39 2.91 -20.62 -4.06
C GLY A 39 3.24 -19.71 -5.25
N ARG A 40 2.42 -18.69 -5.50
CA ARG A 40 2.61 -17.74 -6.61
C ARG A 40 3.12 -16.40 -6.10
N PHE A 41 3.74 -15.63 -6.99
CA PHE A 41 4.16 -14.26 -6.70
C PHE A 41 3.05 -13.24 -6.96
N VAL A 42 3.18 -12.10 -6.30
CA VAL A 42 2.48 -10.85 -6.60
C VAL A 42 3.53 -9.87 -7.08
N PHE A 43 3.44 -9.49 -8.35
CA PHE A 43 4.32 -8.49 -8.93
C PHE A 43 3.74 -7.10 -8.74
N ILE A 44 4.60 -6.14 -8.37
CA ILE A 44 4.19 -4.79 -7.98
C ILE A 44 5.05 -3.81 -8.76
N PHE A 45 4.40 -2.82 -9.37
CA PHE A 45 5.06 -1.85 -10.24
C PHE A 45 4.61 -0.44 -9.89
N GLY A 46 5.54 0.51 -9.97
CA GLY A 46 5.28 1.92 -9.82
C GLY A 46 6.29 2.74 -10.61
N SER A 47 5.84 3.83 -11.24
CA SER A 47 6.70 4.75 -11.97
C SER A 47 7.01 6.00 -11.14
N GLY A 48 8.23 6.53 -11.26
CA GLY A 48 8.67 7.71 -10.51
C GLY A 48 8.53 7.52 -9.00
N HIS A 49 7.90 8.45 -8.30
CA HIS A 49 7.71 8.36 -6.85
C HIS A 49 6.79 7.20 -6.42
N SER A 50 5.99 6.64 -7.33
CA SER A 50 5.15 5.47 -7.02
C SER A 50 5.95 4.17 -6.87
N ILE A 51 7.24 4.15 -7.22
CA ILE A 51 8.10 2.99 -6.92
C ILE A 51 8.39 2.85 -5.42
N ILE A 52 8.34 3.94 -4.66
CA ILE A 52 8.66 3.97 -3.22
C ILE A 52 7.81 2.94 -2.44
N PRO A 53 6.46 2.97 -2.51
CA PRO A 53 5.65 1.97 -1.82
C PRO A 53 5.87 0.54 -2.35
N CYS A 54 6.29 0.36 -3.60
CA CYS A 54 6.59 -0.96 -4.16
C CYS A 54 7.87 -1.55 -3.53
N MET A 55 8.90 -0.71 -3.36
CA MET A 55 10.15 -1.09 -2.70
C MET A 55 9.96 -1.27 -1.18
N ASP A 56 9.10 -0.48 -0.56
CA ASP A 56 8.81 -0.54 0.87
C ASP A 56 8.14 -1.85 1.32
N ILE A 57 7.52 -2.59 0.40
CA ILE A 57 6.84 -3.87 0.69
C ILE A 57 7.59 -5.08 0.15
N PHE A 58 8.68 -4.89 -0.60
CA PHE A 58 9.60 -5.98 -0.94
C PHE A 58 10.13 -6.63 0.35
N PRO A 59 10.32 -7.97 0.40
CA PRO A 59 10.71 -8.69 1.61
C PRO A 59 11.85 -8.03 2.42
N ARG A 60 11.42 -7.36 3.49
CA ARG A 60 12.20 -6.76 4.57
C ARG A 60 11.51 -7.03 5.92
N TYR A 61 12.11 -6.56 7.01
CA TYR A 61 11.51 -6.71 8.34
C TYR A 61 10.05 -6.21 8.37
N GLY A 62 9.12 -7.10 8.73
CA GLY A 62 7.69 -6.80 8.79
C GLY A 62 6.90 -7.03 7.51
N THR A 63 7.46 -7.71 6.50
CA THR A 63 6.76 -8.01 5.22
C THR A 63 6.80 -9.52 4.90
N PHE A 64 6.07 -9.95 3.87
CA PHE A 64 5.88 -11.36 3.51
C PHE A 64 6.63 -11.74 2.23
N VAL A 65 7.18 -12.96 2.21
CA VAL A 65 7.70 -13.57 0.98
C VAL A 65 6.56 -13.71 -0.03
N GLY A 66 6.82 -13.40 -1.30
CA GLY A 66 5.83 -13.48 -2.37
C GLY A 66 5.49 -12.14 -3.03
N LEU A 67 5.83 -11.02 -2.39
CA LEU A 67 5.75 -9.68 -3.01
C LEU A 67 7.05 -9.38 -3.75
N GLN A 68 6.97 -9.03 -5.03
CA GLN A 68 8.14 -8.79 -5.87
C GLN A 68 7.98 -7.48 -6.66
N PRO A 69 8.81 -6.44 -6.43
CA PRO A 69 8.86 -5.31 -7.33
C PRO A 69 9.40 -5.76 -8.70
N THR A 70 8.73 -5.30 -9.75
CA THR A 70 9.18 -5.40 -11.15
C THR A 70 9.97 -4.18 -11.58
#